data_AF-A0A6B3H2N9-F1
#
_entry.id   AF-A0A6B3H2N9-F1
#
_cell.length_a   1.000
_cell.length_b   1.000
_cell.length_c   1.000
_cell.angle_alpha   90.00
_cell.angle_beta   90.00
_cell.angle_gamma   90.00
#
_symmetry.space_group_name_H-M   'P 1'
#
loop_
_entity.id
_entity.type
_entity.pdbx_description
1 polymer ?
#
loop_
_entity_poly.entity_id
_entity_poly.type
_entity_poly.pdbx_seq_one_letter_code
_entity_poly.pdbx_strand_id
1 'polypeptide(L)'
;EPDGTGLGLDARIRERVLSGLDPSRPLIVVSHSLGTVVAYEALHSYGGRVPLWITLGSPLAMGALVLQRLVPRPPRTPPGVESWLNFWDRDDIVVARPRVERWMEPNVA
;
A
#
# COMPACT_ATOMS: atom_id res chain seq x y z
N GLU A 1 -10.92 -14.94 -7.03
CA GLU A 1 -12.04 -15.85 -6.73
C GLU A 1 -13.08 -15.05 -5.95
N PRO A 2 -14.32 -14.94 -6.45
CA PRO A 2 -15.42 -14.28 -5.75
C PRO A 2 -15.99 -15.19 -4.66
N ASP A 3 -16.48 -14.61 -3.58
CA ASP A 3 -17.25 -15.35 -2.56
C ASP A 3 -18.72 -15.54 -2.98
N GLY A 4 -19.54 -16.10 -2.09
CA GLY A 4 -20.97 -16.32 -2.34
C GLY A 4 -21.81 -15.05 -2.58
N THR A 5 -21.24 -13.86 -2.37
CA THR A 5 -21.86 -12.56 -2.63
C THR A 5 -21.33 -11.88 -3.89
N GLY A 6 -20.37 -12.51 -4.59
CA GLY A 6 -19.69 -11.93 -5.74
C GLY A 6 -18.50 -11.04 -5.38
N LEU A 7 -18.16 -10.90 -4.09
CA LEU A 7 -17.08 -10.05 -3.64
C LEU A 7 -15.72 -10.73 -3.87
N GLY A 8 -14.83 -10.06 -4.58
CA GLY A 8 -13.49 -10.56 -4.87
C GLY A 8 -12.66 -10.75 -3.60
N LEU A 9 -11.79 -11.77 -3.61
CA LEU A 9 -10.84 -12.02 -2.53
C LEU A 9 -9.99 -10.78 -2.19
N ASP A 10 -9.60 -9.97 -3.18
CA ASP A 10 -8.86 -8.73 -2.98
C ASP A 10 -9.64 -7.71 -2.13
N ALA A 11 -10.93 -7.51 -2.43
CA ALA A 11 -11.81 -6.61 -1.69
C ALA A 11 -11.99 -7.10 -0.25
N ARG A 12 -12.22 -8.40 -0.07
CA ARG A 12 -12.35 -9.00 1.26
C ARG A 12 -11.09 -8.87 2.11
N ILE A 13 -9.91 -9.00 1.51
CA ILE A 13 -8.64 -8.81 2.20
C ILE A 13 -8.50 -7.34 2.63
N ARG A 14 -8.81 -6.38 1.75
CA ARG A 14 -8.77 -4.94 2.10
C ARG A 14 -9.74 -4.60 3.23
N GLU A 15 -10.98 -5.06 3.15
CA GLU A 15 -11.98 -4.91 4.22
C GLU A 15 -11.49 -5.51 5.54
N ARG A 16 -10.89 -6.70 5.48
CA ARG A 16 -10.37 -7.38 6.68
C ARG A 16 -9.25 -6.58 7.35
N VAL A 17 -8.37 -5.98 6.55
CA VAL A 17 -7.24 -5.16 7.05
C VAL A 17 -7.73 -3.86 7.69
N LEU A 18 -8.80 -3.26 7.16
CA LEU A 18 -9.38 -2.02 7.71
C LEU A 18 -10.39 -2.26 8.85
N SER A 19 -10.81 -3.51 9.04
CA SER A 19 -11.83 -3.88 10.03
C SER A 19 -11.39 -3.55 11.45
N GLY A 20 -12.25 -2.82 12.18
CA GLY A 20 -12.03 -2.45 13.58
C GLY A 20 -11.13 -1.24 13.79
N LEU A 21 -10.70 -0.57 12.72
CA LEU A 21 -9.99 0.70 12.82
C LEU A 21 -10.97 1.83 13.15
N ASP A 22 -10.50 2.80 13.93
CA ASP A 22 -11.19 4.04 14.25
C ASP A 22 -10.57 5.19 13.44
N PRO A 23 -11.25 5.71 12.40
CA PRO A 23 -10.71 6.78 11.55
C PRO A 23 -10.42 8.09 12.28
N SER A 24 -10.97 8.31 13.48
CA SER A 24 -10.69 9.50 14.29
C SER A 24 -9.33 9.46 14.99
N ARG A 25 -8.68 8.28 15.04
CA ARG A 25 -7.39 8.08 15.69
C ARG A 25 -6.27 7.98 14.65
N PRO A 26 -5.06 8.49 14.98
CA PRO A 26 -3.91 8.35 14.09
C PRO A 26 -3.54 6.87 13.92
N LEU A 27 -3.32 6.44 12.68
CA LEU A 27 -2.92 5.08 12.32
C LEU A 27 -1.45 5.05 11.87
N ILE A 28 -0.63 4.18 12.47
CA ILE A 28 0.69 3.84 11.93
C ILE A 28 0.58 2.49 11.23
N VAL A 29 1.05 2.41 9.99
CA VAL A 29 1.00 1.18 9.20
C VAL A 29 2.40 0.65 8.97
N VAL A 30 2.60 -0.64 9.22
CA VAL A 30 3.81 -1.37 8.84
C VAL A 30 3.40 -2.51 7.93
N SER A 31 3.96 -2.59 6.73
CA SER A 31 3.66 -3.64 5.78
C SER A 31 4.92 -4.20 5.12
N HIS A 32 4.86 -5.49 4.76
CA HIS A 32 6.01 -6.24 4.25
C HIS A 32 5.62 -7.07 3.03
N SER A 33 6.50 -7.13 2.02
CA SER A 33 6.32 -7.94 0.80
C SER A 33 4.96 -7.66 0.13
N LEU A 34 4.18 -8.68 -0.24
CA LEU A 34 2.85 -8.50 -0.84
C LEU A 34 1.88 -7.72 0.06
N GLY A 35 2.10 -7.74 1.38
CA GLY A 35 1.32 -6.94 2.33
C GLY A 35 1.42 -5.43 2.06
N THR A 36 2.49 -4.95 1.40
CA THR A 36 2.60 -3.54 1.01
C THR A 36 1.60 -3.18 -0.08
N VAL A 37 1.32 -4.08 -1.02
CA VAL A 37 0.30 -3.91 -2.06
C VAL A 37 -1.09 -3.87 -1.45
N VAL A 38 -1.38 -4.81 -0.54
CA VAL A 38 -2.66 -4.83 0.19
C VAL A 38 -2.85 -3.54 0.98
N ALA A 39 -1.83 -3.11 1.73
CA ALA A 39 -1.88 -1.87 2.49
C ALA A 39 -2.06 -0.65 1.58
N TYR A 40 -1.33 -0.57 0.47
CA TYR A 40 -1.46 0.51 -0.51
C TYR A 40 -2.91 0.65 -0.99
N GLU A 41 -3.53 -0.45 -1.46
CA GLU A 41 -4.90 -0.39 -1.98
C GLU A 41 -5.92 -0.14 -0.87
N ALA A 42 -5.75 -0.73 0.31
CA ALA A 42 -6.65 -0.51 1.44
C ALA A 42 -6.61 0.95 1.93
N LEU A 43 -5.41 1.54 2.03
CA LEU A 43 -5.23 2.92 2.49
C LEU A 43 -5.83 3.95 1.54
N HIS A 44 -6.01 3.62 0.26
CA HIS A 44 -6.74 4.48 -0.67
C HIS A 44 -8.23 4.61 -0.36
N SER A 45 -8.80 3.65 0.36
CA SER A 45 -10.18 3.68 0.84
C SER A 45 -10.28 4.05 2.32
N TYR A 46 -9.16 4.26 3.00
CA TYR A 46 -9.14 4.65 4.41
C TYR A 46 -9.32 6.17 4.55
N GLY A 47 -10.40 6.59 5.20
CA GLY A 47 -10.72 8.01 5.41
C GLY A 47 -10.05 8.66 6.63
N GLY A 48 -9.23 7.90 7.38
CA GLY A 48 -8.55 8.40 8.57
C GLY A 48 -7.13 8.89 8.30
N ARG A 49 -6.54 9.53 9.30
CA ARG A 49 -5.16 10.04 9.24
C ARG A 49 -4.14 8.91 9.44
N VAL A 50 -3.12 8.87 8.59
CA VAL A 50 -1.98 7.94 8.65
C VAL A 50 -0.67 8.73 8.76
N PRO A 51 -0.23 9.11 9.97
CA PRO A 51 0.96 9.93 10.13
C PRO A 51 2.24 9.26 9.61
N LEU A 52 2.29 7.93 9.62
CA LEU A 52 3.45 7.17 9.17
C LEU A 52 3.05 5.83 8.56
N TRP A 53 3.55 5.58 7.35
CA TRP A 53 3.51 4.28 6.70
C TRP A 53 4.93 3.78 6.45
N ILE A 54 5.24 2.58 6.94
CA ILE A 54 6.52 1.90 6.75
C ILE A 54 6.32 0.69 5.84
N THR A 55 7.13 0.58 4.79
CA THR A 55 7.17 -0.59 3.91
C THR A 55 8.51 -1.28 3.97
N LEU A 56 8.49 -2.61 3.98
CA LEU A 56 9.67 -3.49 4.04
C LEU A 56 9.65 -4.47 2.85
N GLY A 57 10.75 -4.60 2.11
CA GLY A 57 10.84 -5.58 1.02
C GLY A 57 9.71 -5.42 -0.01
N SER A 58 9.36 -4.16 -0.31
CA SER A 58 8.13 -3.83 -1.03
C SER A 58 8.27 -4.02 -2.55
N PRO A 59 7.45 -4.86 -3.20
CA PRO A 59 7.47 -4.97 -4.65
C PRO A 59 6.84 -3.75 -5.33
N LEU A 60 6.19 -2.83 -4.59
CA LEU A 60 5.72 -1.53 -5.11
C LEU A 60 6.87 -0.69 -5.70
N ALA A 61 8.09 -0.93 -5.23
CA ALA A 61 9.26 -0.22 -5.70
C ALA A 61 9.83 -0.78 -7.02
N MET A 62 9.33 -1.95 -7.47
CA MET A 62 9.65 -2.56 -8.76
C MET A 62 8.59 -2.17 -9.81
N GLY A 63 8.82 -1.07 -10.53
CA GLY A 63 7.79 -0.45 -11.34
C GLY A 63 7.04 -1.35 -12.36
N ALA A 64 7.67 -2.34 -12.98
CA ALA A 64 7.04 -3.03 -14.12
C ALA A 64 6.06 -4.16 -13.76
N LEU A 65 6.28 -4.88 -12.65
CA LEU A 65 5.53 -6.14 -12.39
C LEU A 65 4.22 -5.93 -11.63
N VAL A 66 4.20 -4.95 -10.72
CA VAL A 66 3.07 -4.72 -9.79
C VAL A 66 2.24 -3.50 -10.20
N LEU A 67 2.85 -2.41 -10.68
CA LEU A 67 2.11 -1.17 -11.00
C LEU A 67 1.03 -1.36 -12.07
N GLN A 68 1.24 -2.28 -13.01
CA GLN A 68 0.27 -2.66 -14.06
C GLN A 68 -1.02 -3.28 -13.53
N ARG A 69 -1.11 -3.60 -12.23
CA ARG A 69 -2.30 -4.18 -11.58
C ARG A 69 -2.78 -3.40 -10.36
N LEU A 70 -2.02 -2.39 -9.93
CA LEU A 70 -2.41 -1.55 -8.80
C LEU A 70 -3.69 -0.75 -9.08
N VAL A 71 -4.40 -0.49 -8.00
CA VAL A 71 -5.54 0.42 -7.92
C VAL A 71 -5.25 1.44 -6.81
N PRO A 72 -5.38 2.75 -7.05
CA PRO A 72 -5.84 3.42 -8.26
C PRO A 72 -4.75 3.56 -9.35
N ARG A 73 -5.18 3.97 -10.55
CA ARG A 73 -4.29 4.39 -11.65
C ARG A 73 -4.55 5.86 -12.01
N PRO A 74 -3.51 6.68 -12.26
CA PRO A 74 -2.09 6.37 -12.08
C PRO A 74 -1.75 6.09 -10.60
N PRO A 75 -0.65 5.34 -10.32
CA PRO A 75 -0.21 5.10 -8.95
C PRO A 75 0.11 6.43 -8.25
N ARG A 76 -0.39 6.59 -7.03
CA ARG A 76 -0.20 7.79 -6.21
C ARG A 76 -0.12 7.41 -4.74
N THR A 77 0.45 8.27 -3.93
CA THR A 77 0.47 8.06 -2.48
C THR A 77 -0.97 8.05 -1.93
N PRO A 78 -1.34 7.15 -1.00
CA PRO A 78 -2.67 7.16 -0.40
C PRO A 78 -2.96 8.50 0.32
N PRO A 79 -4.15 9.11 0.17
CA PRO A 79 -4.40 10.49 0.62
C PRO A 79 -4.18 10.75 2.12
N GLY A 80 -4.46 9.77 2.98
CA GLY A 80 -4.30 9.91 4.43
C GLY A 80 -2.85 9.80 4.92
N VAL A 81 -1.90 9.44 4.06
CA VAL A 81 -0.50 9.18 4.44
C VAL A 81 0.32 10.47 4.45
N GLU A 82 0.84 10.85 5.61
CA GLU A 82 1.65 12.06 5.75
C GLU A 82 3.15 11.81 5.54
N SER A 83 3.62 10.64 5.94
CA SER A 83 5.02 10.23 5.79
C SER A 83 5.10 8.77 5.38
N TRP A 84 5.96 8.47 4.41
CA TRP A 84 6.22 7.11 3.95
C TRP A 84 7.72 6.81 3.96
N LEU A 85 8.10 5.83 4.77
CA LEU A 85 9.46 5.28 4.79
C LEU A 85 9.48 3.89 4.15
N ASN A 86 10.34 3.71 3.14
CA ASN A 86 10.53 2.42 2.48
C ASN A 86 11.93 1.86 2.78
N PHE A 87 11.99 0.68 3.39
CA PHE A 87 13.22 -0.04 3.68
C PHE A 87 13.30 -1.34 2.86
N TRP A 88 14.51 -1.71 2.49
CA TRP A 88 14.80 -2.93 1.76
C TRP A 88 16.21 -3.41 2.10
N ASP A 89 16.42 -4.72 1.96
CA ASP A 89 17.76 -5.29 1.99
C ASP A 89 18.39 -5.14 0.59
N ARG A 90 19.68 -4.79 0.53
CA ARG A 90 20.41 -4.67 -0.75
C ARG A 90 20.55 -6.01 -1.45
N ASP A 91 20.55 -7.11 -0.69
CA ASP A 91 20.66 -8.46 -1.19
C ASP A 91 19.28 -9.09 -1.47
N ASP A 92 18.19 -8.34 -1.29
CA ASP A 92 16.84 -8.78 -1.64
C ASP A 92 16.70 -8.86 -3.17
N ILE A 93 16.80 -10.07 -3.71
CA ILE A 93 16.63 -10.36 -5.15
C ILE A 93 15.25 -9.95 -5.68
N VAL A 94 14.25 -9.88 -4.79
CA VAL A 94 12.90 -9.45 -5.15
C VAL A 94 12.90 -7.95 -5.34
N VAL A 95 13.64 -7.16 -4.55
CA VAL A 95 13.49 -5.69 -4.58
C VAL A 95 14.66 -4.98 -5.27
N ALA A 96 15.80 -5.65 -5.41
CA ALA A 96 17.10 -5.39 -6.07
C ALA A 96 17.54 -3.95 -6.41
N ARG A 97 16.67 -3.04 -6.86
CA ARG A 97 16.89 -1.58 -6.99
C ARG A 97 15.58 -0.78 -6.84
N PRO A 98 15.05 -0.59 -5.63
CA PRO A 98 13.79 0.11 -5.43
C PRO A 98 13.96 1.61 -5.68
N ARG A 99 13.07 2.19 -6.48
CA ARG A 99 13.00 3.65 -6.69
C ARG A 99 11.54 4.11 -6.61
N VAL A 100 10.94 4.03 -5.42
CA VAL A 100 9.52 4.40 -5.18
C VAL A 100 9.23 5.81 -5.70
N GLU A 101 10.14 6.75 -5.46
CA GLU A 101 10.08 8.16 -5.91
C GLU A 101 9.97 8.34 -7.44
N ARG A 102 10.35 7.34 -8.24
CA ARG A 102 10.21 7.40 -9.70
C ARG A 102 8.82 7.03 -10.19
N TRP A 103 8.02 6.38 -9.34
CA TRP A 103 6.80 5.70 -9.75
C TRP A 103 5.55 6.18 -9.01
N MET A 104 5.73 6.92 -7.92
CA MET A 104 4.63 7.40 -7.10
C MET A 104 4.73 8.90 -6.92
N GLU A 105 3.65 9.59 -7.26
CA GLU A 105 3.53 11.01 -6.97
C GLU A 105 3.42 11.22 -5.45
N PRO A 106 4.12 12.22 -4.90
CA PRO A 106 3.98 12.59 -3.50
C PRO A 106 2.55 13.08 -3.23
N ASN A 107 2.09 12.94 -2.00
CA ASN A 107 0.89 13.67 -1.59
C ASN A 107 1.18 15.16 -1.70
N VAL A 108 0.30 15.88 -2.41
CA VAL A 108 0.35 17.34 -2.50
C VAL A 108 0.25 17.89 -1.07
N ALA A 109 1.23 18.71 -0.69
CA ALA A 109 1.18 19.49 0.54
C ALA A 109 0.08 20.57 0.44
#